data_AF-A0A7Y0VSH2-F1
#
_entry.id   AF-A0A7Y0VSH2-F1
#
_cell.length_a   1.000
_cell.length_b   1.000
_cell.length_c   1.000
_cell.angle_alpha   90.00
_cell.angle_beta   90.00
_cell.angle_gamma   90.00
#
_symmetry.space_group_name_H-M   'P 1'
#
loop_
_entity.id
_entity.type
_entity.pdbx_description
1 polymer ?
#
loop_
_entity_poly.entity_id
_entity_poly.type
_entity_poly.pdbx_seq_one_letter_code
_entity_poly.pdbx_strand_id
1 'polypeptide(L)'
;MKRKQFLAQPEVRSFIAWLEANLPTLTFKLRLKSSKFVPGGLVTDVQGFEQVLDHYRWKASWLDTHQSPVESQTWPETWRSLGQLREWLTCAVNAGDEQQALQACLQILRWGGVRGAIPFLHRLAAKNELSRYLKKMVVLVSLDGGNDLDDLDTSSVERFDAGLTKIHALLDISGSPIYDSRVGAAIAMLYSMFRQQWVGVGKPLLAFPSGAARGSQIRNPGAFLNGLAAPQFSAIDYAEWARWQVRLGWIIRDLLERTKWFAEQGSMPARCHAFEASLFMLGYDLRCFGATLATDPNPALPEIEVKTRESDGNGWVPTGHPFSQVLKDYLTFRHGGALDSKASFVAWLMADPNNDQSLKRATALGYCFPFTIQEFDLFGRPLEELERIVAGGKDGLCAALATETLEPFSLGDERVGVCLVDVLITGNAYLRATTEKERIDYIMSAGYAGTANSARTLMALGRNVGKHFGLLDEQHLPTTLFGQFFCECLLDA
;
A
#
# COMPACT_ATOMS: atom_id res chain seq x y z
N MET A 1 6.47 -11.44 -22.98
CA MET A 1 5.29 -10.97 -23.75
C MET A 1 5.31 -9.45 -24.05
N LYS A 2 5.08 -9.04 -25.31
CA LYS A 2 5.00 -7.62 -25.74
C LYS A 2 3.56 -7.06 -25.79
N ARG A 3 3.40 -5.72 -25.79
CA ARG A 3 2.09 -5.01 -25.86
C ARG A 3 1.12 -5.59 -26.90
N LYS A 4 1.55 -5.70 -28.16
CA LYS A 4 0.70 -6.21 -29.25
C LYS A 4 0.22 -7.64 -29.01
N GLN A 5 1.07 -8.51 -28.47
CA GLN A 5 0.72 -9.89 -28.14
C GLN A 5 -0.27 -9.93 -26.97
N PHE A 6 -0.02 -9.13 -25.93
CA PHE A 6 -0.89 -9.03 -24.78
C PHE A 6 -2.32 -8.59 -25.15
N LEU A 7 -2.44 -7.50 -25.92
CA LEU A 7 -3.72 -6.94 -26.36
C LEU A 7 -4.45 -7.82 -27.39
N ALA A 8 -3.73 -8.67 -28.13
CA ALA A 8 -4.33 -9.61 -29.08
C ALA A 8 -5.02 -10.81 -28.42
N GLN A 9 -4.80 -11.05 -27.12
CA GLN A 9 -5.45 -12.14 -26.41
C GLN A 9 -6.97 -11.95 -26.40
N PRO A 10 -7.78 -12.99 -26.75
CA PRO A 10 -9.23 -12.84 -26.91
C PRO A 10 -9.94 -12.26 -25.70
N GLU A 11 -9.53 -12.68 -24.51
CA GLU A 11 -10.12 -12.21 -23.25
C GLU A 11 -9.76 -10.75 -22.94
N VAL A 12 -8.51 -10.33 -23.17
CA VAL A 12 -8.08 -8.93 -22.99
C VAL A 12 -8.84 -8.01 -23.94
N ARG A 13 -8.89 -8.37 -25.23
CA ARG A 13 -9.62 -7.60 -26.24
C ARG A 13 -11.10 -7.45 -25.89
N SER A 14 -11.71 -8.51 -25.38
CA SER A 14 -13.13 -8.50 -25.02
C SER A 14 -13.38 -7.74 -23.73
N PHE A 15 -12.45 -7.77 -22.78
CA PHE A 15 -12.52 -6.92 -21.59
C PHE A 15 -12.42 -5.44 -21.97
N ILE A 16 -11.52 -5.05 -22.87
CA ILE A 16 -11.43 -3.67 -23.37
C ILE A 16 -12.74 -3.24 -24.06
N ALA A 17 -13.30 -4.08 -24.93
CA ALA A 17 -14.59 -3.79 -25.57
C ALA A 17 -15.74 -3.69 -24.54
N TRP A 18 -15.71 -4.52 -23.50
CA TRP A 18 -16.67 -4.44 -22.40
C TRP A 18 -16.52 -3.11 -21.64
N LEU A 19 -15.29 -2.68 -21.33
CA LEU A 19 -15.05 -1.39 -20.69
C LEU A 19 -15.59 -0.24 -21.55
N GLU A 20 -15.29 -0.23 -22.85
CA GLU A 20 -15.77 0.77 -23.80
C GLU A 20 -17.30 0.90 -23.80
N ALA A 21 -18.01 -0.23 -23.80
CA ALA A 21 -19.47 -0.26 -23.84
C ALA A 21 -20.14 0.06 -22.49
N ASN A 22 -19.52 -0.35 -21.36
CA ASN A 22 -20.18 -0.32 -20.05
C ASN A 22 -19.76 0.88 -19.19
N LEU A 23 -18.50 1.32 -19.23
CA LEU A 23 -18.05 2.39 -18.33
C LEU A 23 -18.87 3.68 -18.42
N PRO A 24 -19.35 4.16 -19.60
CA PRO A 24 -20.20 5.35 -19.66
C PRO A 24 -21.56 5.21 -18.97
N THR A 25 -22.06 3.98 -18.82
CA THR A 25 -23.41 3.72 -18.31
C THR A 25 -23.43 3.24 -16.86
N LEU A 26 -22.31 2.69 -16.37
CA LEU A 26 -22.18 2.28 -14.97
C LEU A 26 -22.43 3.48 -14.02
N THR A 27 -23.15 3.18 -12.95
CA THR A 27 -23.41 4.13 -11.87
C THR A 27 -22.60 3.75 -10.64
N PHE A 28 -22.08 4.75 -9.93
CA PHE A 28 -21.24 4.57 -8.77
C PHE A 28 -21.76 5.38 -7.59
N LYS A 29 -21.84 4.73 -6.43
CA LYS A 29 -22.23 5.35 -5.16
C LYS A 29 -20.98 5.72 -4.38
N LEU A 30 -20.42 6.89 -4.64
CA LEU A 30 -19.24 7.38 -3.91
C LEU A 30 -19.63 7.70 -2.47
N ARG A 31 -19.01 6.98 -1.52
CA ARG A 31 -19.29 7.07 -0.07
C ARG A 31 -17.96 7.11 0.71
N LEU A 32 -17.23 8.20 0.58
CA LEU A 32 -15.95 8.38 1.29
C LEU A 32 -16.25 9.00 2.66
N LYS A 33 -15.77 8.35 3.72
CA LYS A 33 -15.92 8.86 5.09
C LYS A 33 -15.10 10.15 5.26
N SER A 34 -15.55 11.03 6.14
CA SER A 34 -14.75 12.19 6.53
C SER A 34 -13.44 11.72 7.15
N SER A 35 -12.34 12.29 6.69
CA SER A 35 -10.99 12.04 7.20
C SER A 35 -10.10 13.23 6.87
N LYS A 36 -8.83 13.21 7.31
CA LYS A 36 -7.85 14.22 6.88
C LYS A 36 -7.62 14.22 5.36
N PHE A 37 -7.81 13.08 4.70
CA PHE A 37 -7.68 12.95 3.24
C PHE A 37 -8.96 13.36 2.51
N VAL A 38 -10.12 13.26 3.15
CA VAL A 38 -11.39 13.69 2.57
C VAL A 38 -12.12 14.57 3.59
N PRO A 39 -11.68 15.83 3.79
CA PRO A 39 -12.31 16.70 4.78
C PRO A 39 -13.81 16.86 4.49
N GLY A 40 -14.65 16.54 5.48
CA GLY A 40 -16.12 16.57 5.36
C GLY A 40 -16.73 15.36 4.63
N GLY A 41 -15.91 14.41 4.16
CA GLY A 41 -16.36 13.24 3.41
C GLY A 41 -16.85 13.55 2.00
N LEU A 42 -17.38 12.51 1.34
CA LEU A 42 -18.04 12.60 0.03
C LEU A 42 -19.18 11.58 -0.05
N VAL A 43 -20.40 12.05 -0.33
CA VAL A 43 -21.58 11.23 -0.57
C VAL A 43 -22.24 11.73 -1.83
N THR A 44 -22.09 11.01 -2.94
CA THR A 44 -22.70 11.37 -4.23
C THR A 44 -22.90 10.12 -5.10
N ASP A 45 -23.86 10.19 -6.01
CA ASP A 45 -24.09 9.16 -7.03
C ASP A 45 -23.70 9.76 -8.38
N VAL A 46 -22.89 9.03 -9.13
CA VAL A 46 -22.32 9.50 -10.40
C VAL A 46 -22.48 8.43 -11.47
N GLN A 47 -22.49 8.86 -12.72
CA GLN A 47 -22.53 7.97 -13.87
C GLN A 47 -21.27 8.14 -14.73
N GLY A 48 -20.58 7.03 -14.95
CA GLY A 48 -19.35 6.98 -15.73
C GLY A 48 -18.14 7.63 -15.07
N PHE A 49 -16.97 7.39 -15.66
CA PHE A 49 -15.69 7.79 -15.07
C PHE A 49 -15.43 9.30 -15.12
N GLU A 50 -15.93 10.01 -16.14
CA GLU A 50 -15.73 11.46 -16.24
C GLU A 50 -16.41 12.18 -15.06
N GLN A 51 -17.62 11.77 -14.66
CA GLN A 51 -18.27 12.31 -13.46
C GLN A 51 -17.58 11.88 -12.16
N VAL A 52 -16.96 10.69 -12.10
CA VAL A 52 -16.13 10.30 -10.94
C VAL A 52 -14.97 11.29 -10.78
N LEU A 53 -14.33 11.68 -11.89
CA LEU A 53 -13.22 12.62 -11.89
C LEU A 53 -13.65 14.03 -11.46
N ASP A 54 -14.82 14.50 -11.91
CA ASP A 54 -15.40 15.79 -11.48
C ASP A 54 -15.59 15.86 -9.95
N HIS A 55 -15.82 14.71 -9.34
CA HIS A 55 -15.96 14.54 -7.89
C HIS A 55 -14.69 14.08 -7.18
N TYR A 56 -13.53 14.08 -7.85
CA TYR A 56 -12.25 13.71 -7.24
C TYR A 56 -11.99 14.55 -5.99
N ARG A 57 -11.77 13.87 -4.87
CA ARG A 57 -11.50 14.51 -3.58
C ARG A 57 -10.53 13.66 -2.77
N TRP A 58 -9.28 14.07 -2.75
CA TRP A 58 -8.24 13.47 -1.92
C TRP A 58 -7.16 14.50 -1.58
N LYS A 59 -7.15 14.94 -0.33
CA LYS A 59 -6.18 15.89 0.21
C LYS A 59 -4.81 15.23 0.32
N ALA A 60 -3.81 15.88 -0.25
CA ALA A 60 -2.40 15.53 -0.17
C ALA A 60 -1.55 16.80 -0.04
N SER A 61 -0.39 16.66 0.59
CA SER A 61 0.54 17.75 0.86
C SER A 61 1.97 17.32 0.57
N TRP A 62 2.80 18.21 0.05
CA TRP A 62 4.24 18.00 -0.12
C TRP A 62 5.00 19.33 0.00
N LEU A 63 6.33 19.27 0.04
CA LEU A 63 7.18 20.47 0.10
C LEU A 63 7.87 20.69 -1.24
N ASP A 64 7.77 21.89 -1.79
CA ASP A 64 8.47 22.24 -3.02
C ASP A 64 9.98 22.40 -2.84
N THR A 65 10.68 22.75 -3.93
CA THR A 65 12.14 22.98 -3.93
C THR A 65 12.57 24.12 -3.00
N HIS A 66 11.64 25.00 -2.58
CA HIS A 66 11.85 26.08 -1.63
C HIS A 66 11.36 25.73 -0.22
N GLN A 67 11.04 24.46 0.05
CA GLN A 67 10.48 23.98 1.32
C GLN A 67 9.12 24.61 1.66
N SER A 68 8.40 25.12 0.66
CA SER A 68 7.06 25.68 0.85
C SER A 68 6.01 24.57 0.69
N PRO A 69 4.98 24.54 1.56
CA PRO A 69 3.94 23.53 1.47
C PRO A 69 3.06 23.74 0.23
N VAL A 70 2.85 22.67 -0.51
CA VAL A 70 1.92 22.58 -1.64
C VAL A 70 0.83 21.58 -1.28
N GLU A 71 -0.41 22.04 -1.33
CA GLU A 71 -1.60 21.24 -1.02
C GLU A 71 -2.38 20.96 -2.30
N SER A 72 -2.99 19.78 -2.39
CA SER A 72 -3.95 19.42 -3.43
C SER A 72 -5.09 18.63 -2.86
N GLN A 73 -6.33 18.92 -3.27
CA GLN A 73 -7.51 18.17 -2.84
C GLN A 73 -8.41 17.77 -4.02
N THR A 74 -8.56 18.64 -4.99
CA THR A 74 -9.37 18.43 -6.21
C THR A 74 -8.52 17.91 -7.37
N TRP A 75 -9.15 17.35 -8.40
CA TRP A 75 -8.40 16.86 -9.56
C TRP A 75 -7.49 17.92 -10.21
N PRO A 76 -7.93 19.17 -10.48
CA PRO A 76 -7.05 20.18 -11.06
C PRO A 76 -5.83 20.53 -10.19
N GLU A 77 -5.99 20.52 -8.86
CA GLU A 77 -4.88 20.74 -7.93
C GLU A 77 -3.93 19.53 -7.90
N THR A 78 -4.48 18.32 -7.87
CA THR A 78 -3.70 17.08 -7.92
C THR A 78 -2.89 17.02 -9.22
N TRP A 79 -3.52 17.32 -10.36
CA TRP A 79 -2.85 17.37 -11.66
C TRP A 79 -1.68 18.37 -11.65
N ARG A 80 -1.86 19.56 -11.06
CA ARG A 80 -0.80 20.56 -10.92
C ARG A 80 0.34 20.06 -10.03
N SER A 81 0.04 19.48 -8.86
CA SER A 81 1.03 18.88 -7.96
C SER A 81 1.85 17.79 -8.66
N LEU A 82 1.17 16.89 -9.38
CA LEU A 82 1.83 15.83 -10.15
C LEU A 82 2.71 16.40 -11.27
N GLY A 83 2.30 17.48 -11.92
CA GLY A 83 3.10 18.20 -12.91
C GLY A 83 4.40 18.75 -12.31
N GLN A 84 4.33 19.45 -11.18
CA GLN A 84 5.51 20.02 -10.52
C GLN A 84 6.47 18.93 -9.99
N LEU A 85 5.93 17.88 -9.37
CA LEU A 85 6.73 16.73 -8.90
C LEU A 85 7.41 16.00 -10.06
N ARG A 86 6.69 15.83 -11.18
CA ARG A 86 7.24 15.27 -12.43
C ARG A 86 8.40 16.10 -12.95
N GLU A 87 8.20 17.41 -13.12
CA GLU A 87 9.24 18.32 -13.60
C GLU A 87 10.50 18.26 -12.71
N TRP A 88 10.33 18.35 -11.40
CA TRP A 88 11.45 18.27 -10.45
C TRP A 88 12.19 16.94 -10.57
N LEU A 89 11.47 15.81 -10.50
CA LEU A 89 12.09 14.49 -10.56
C LEU A 89 12.78 14.24 -11.90
N THR A 90 12.15 14.60 -13.01
CA THR A 90 12.74 14.45 -14.35
C THR A 90 14.00 15.28 -14.52
N CYS A 91 13.99 16.56 -14.08
CA CYS A 91 15.18 17.41 -14.14
C CYS A 91 16.34 16.83 -13.33
N ALA A 92 16.08 16.41 -12.08
CA ALA A 92 17.11 15.86 -11.20
C ALA A 92 17.71 14.55 -11.75
N VAL A 93 16.85 13.62 -12.16
CA VAL A 93 17.28 12.33 -12.72
C VAL A 93 18.08 12.54 -14.02
N ASN A 94 17.64 13.44 -14.90
CA ASN A 94 18.36 13.73 -16.14
C ASN A 94 19.75 14.34 -15.88
N ALA A 95 19.85 15.26 -14.91
CA ALA A 95 21.11 15.85 -14.48
C ALA A 95 22.04 14.85 -13.74
N GLY A 96 21.51 13.73 -13.25
CA GLY A 96 22.25 12.81 -12.39
C GLY A 96 22.52 13.38 -10.99
N ASP A 97 21.68 14.32 -10.55
CA ASP A 97 21.75 14.91 -9.21
C ASP A 97 21.04 13.98 -8.22
N GLU A 98 21.81 13.13 -7.55
CA GLU A 98 21.30 12.12 -6.61
C GLU A 98 20.58 12.73 -5.42
N GLN A 99 21.03 13.90 -4.95
CA GLN A 99 20.41 14.58 -3.82
C GLN A 99 19.04 15.13 -4.21
N GLN A 100 18.95 15.83 -5.35
CA GLN A 100 17.66 16.34 -5.85
C GLN A 100 16.72 15.22 -6.27
N ALA A 101 17.25 14.14 -6.86
CA ALA A 101 16.44 12.97 -7.24
C ALA A 101 15.87 12.29 -6.00
N LEU A 102 16.67 12.13 -4.94
CA LEU A 102 16.20 11.62 -3.66
C LEU A 102 15.12 12.52 -3.07
N GLN A 103 15.36 13.83 -3.00
CA GLN A 103 14.38 14.78 -2.45
C GLN A 103 13.07 14.74 -3.22
N ALA A 104 13.10 14.78 -4.55
CA ALA A 104 11.89 14.66 -5.37
C ALA A 104 11.16 13.33 -5.11
N CYS A 105 11.88 12.20 -5.04
CA CYS A 105 11.29 10.90 -4.68
C CYS A 105 10.61 10.95 -3.30
N LEU A 106 11.26 11.50 -2.28
CA LEU A 106 10.71 11.61 -0.93
C LEU A 106 9.44 12.48 -0.89
N GLN A 107 9.41 13.58 -1.65
CA GLN A 107 8.21 14.42 -1.76
C GLN A 107 7.06 13.74 -2.51
N ILE A 108 7.36 12.89 -3.50
CA ILE A 108 6.35 12.03 -4.15
C ILE A 108 5.77 11.03 -3.17
N LEU A 109 6.61 10.41 -2.34
CA LEU A 109 6.16 9.50 -1.28
C LEU A 109 5.30 10.24 -0.25
N ARG A 110 5.70 11.45 0.15
CA ARG A 110 4.94 12.33 1.05
C ARG A 110 3.56 12.69 0.48
N TRP A 111 3.52 13.17 -0.77
CA TRP A 111 2.26 13.43 -1.49
C TRP A 111 1.37 12.19 -1.53
N GLY A 112 1.97 11.03 -1.81
CA GLY A 112 1.27 9.75 -1.88
C GLY A 112 0.87 9.15 -0.53
N GLY A 113 1.26 9.75 0.60
CA GLY A 113 0.99 9.24 1.94
C GLY A 113 1.65 7.89 2.25
N VAL A 114 2.77 7.58 1.60
CA VAL A 114 3.49 6.29 1.73
C VAL A 114 4.92 6.50 2.20
N ARG A 115 5.48 5.51 2.90
CA ARG A 115 6.86 5.59 3.46
C ARG A 115 7.73 4.37 3.17
N GLY A 116 7.15 3.28 2.68
CA GLY A 116 7.84 1.99 2.56
C GLY A 116 9.14 2.06 1.73
N ALA A 117 9.16 2.83 0.65
CA ALA A 117 10.33 2.91 -0.24
C ALA A 117 11.45 3.85 0.26
N ILE A 118 11.27 4.60 1.35
CA ILE A 118 12.27 5.57 1.85
C ILE A 118 13.65 4.92 2.05
N PRO A 119 13.81 3.84 2.86
CA PRO A 119 15.09 3.14 3.00
C PRO A 119 15.76 2.76 1.69
N PHE A 120 14.98 2.24 0.75
CA PHE A 120 15.46 1.80 -0.54
C PHE A 120 16.07 2.96 -1.33
N LEU A 121 15.37 4.10 -1.36
CA LEU A 121 15.83 5.31 -2.05
C LEU A 121 17.08 5.91 -1.42
N HIS A 122 17.13 6.00 -0.08
CA HIS A 122 18.34 6.47 0.62
C HIS A 122 19.54 5.58 0.33
N ARG A 123 19.37 4.25 0.35
CA ARG A 123 20.44 3.30 0.03
C ARG A 123 20.99 3.52 -1.38
N LEU A 124 20.12 3.69 -2.38
CA LEU A 124 20.56 3.93 -3.75
C LEU A 124 21.27 5.27 -3.90
N ALA A 125 20.73 6.34 -3.30
CA ALA A 125 21.32 7.67 -3.35
C ALA A 125 22.71 7.70 -2.67
N ALA A 126 22.86 7.06 -1.51
CA ALA A 126 24.14 6.95 -0.81
C ALA A 126 25.23 6.23 -1.64
N LYS A 127 24.82 5.38 -2.57
CA LYS A 127 25.70 4.66 -3.49
C LYS A 127 25.85 5.34 -4.87
N ASN A 128 25.22 6.50 -5.09
CA ASN A 128 25.12 7.18 -6.38
C ASN A 128 24.50 6.30 -7.49
N GLU A 129 23.49 5.52 -7.14
CA GLU A 129 22.82 4.57 -8.05
C GLU A 129 21.37 4.93 -8.36
N LEU A 130 20.80 5.94 -7.68
CA LEU A 130 19.36 6.24 -7.74
C LEU A 130 18.95 6.69 -9.14
N SER A 131 19.61 7.71 -9.72
CA SER A 131 19.23 8.23 -11.03
C SER A 131 19.37 7.17 -12.12
N ARG A 132 20.42 6.36 -12.04
CA ARG A 132 20.65 5.24 -12.97
C ARG A 132 19.56 4.17 -12.84
N TYR A 133 19.21 3.79 -11.62
CA TYR A 133 18.13 2.84 -11.37
C TYR A 133 16.80 3.36 -11.92
N LEU A 134 16.46 4.61 -11.65
CA LEU A 134 15.23 5.23 -12.13
C LEU A 134 15.18 5.30 -13.66
N LYS A 135 16.26 5.71 -14.33
CA LYS A 135 16.37 5.70 -15.81
C LYS A 135 16.15 4.31 -16.40
N LYS A 136 16.76 3.28 -15.80
CA LYS A 136 16.55 1.88 -16.22
C LYS A 136 15.08 1.48 -16.10
N MET A 137 14.45 1.77 -14.97
CA MET A 137 13.06 1.38 -14.72
C MET A 137 12.08 2.09 -15.65
N VAL A 138 12.28 3.39 -15.93
CA VAL A 138 11.43 4.15 -16.86
C VAL A 138 11.36 3.52 -18.23
N VAL A 139 12.50 3.02 -18.75
CA VAL A 139 12.52 2.30 -20.01
C VAL A 139 11.66 1.05 -19.91
N LEU A 140 11.81 0.25 -18.85
CA LEU A 140 11.10 -1.03 -18.70
C LEU A 140 9.59 -0.89 -18.49
N VAL A 141 9.13 0.18 -17.83
CA VAL A 141 7.69 0.40 -17.55
C VAL A 141 6.97 1.29 -18.59
N SER A 142 7.69 1.78 -19.60
CA SER A 142 7.10 2.58 -20.68
C SER A 142 6.08 1.77 -21.49
N LEU A 143 4.94 2.39 -21.78
CA LEU A 143 3.79 1.79 -22.46
C LEU A 143 3.92 1.79 -23.98
N ASP A 144 4.75 2.66 -24.53
CA ASP A 144 5.07 2.78 -25.97
C ASP A 144 6.43 2.19 -26.35
N GLY A 145 7.20 1.70 -25.37
CA GLY A 145 8.44 0.99 -25.57
C GLY A 145 8.27 -0.38 -26.25
N GLY A 146 9.37 -0.89 -26.82
CA GLY A 146 9.44 -2.22 -27.44
C GLY A 146 9.71 -3.36 -26.46
N ASN A 147 9.71 -3.08 -25.16
CA ASN A 147 10.14 -4.01 -24.12
C ASN A 147 9.18 -5.18 -23.98
N ASP A 148 9.74 -6.28 -23.53
CA ASP A 148 9.02 -7.47 -23.19
C ASP A 148 8.72 -7.47 -21.69
N LEU A 149 7.51 -7.89 -21.26
CA LEU A 149 7.19 -8.04 -19.83
C LEU A 149 8.17 -8.96 -19.09
N ASP A 150 8.82 -9.89 -19.80
CA ASP A 150 9.80 -10.78 -19.23
C ASP A 150 11.12 -10.06 -18.89
N ASP A 151 11.35 -8.86 -19.44
CA ASP A 151 12.46 -7.97 -19.06
C ASP A 151 12.26 -7.34 -17.65
N LEU A 152 11.03 -7.39 -17.11
CA LEU A 152 10.72 -7.07 -15.72
C LEU A 152 10.83 -8.35 -14.88
N ASP A 153 11.99 -8.63 -14.32
CA ASP A 153 12.26 -9.83 -13.53
C ASP A 153 13.01 -9.48 -12.23
N THR A 154 13.40 -10.49 -11.47
CA THR A 154 14.12 -10.29 -10.19
C THR A 154 15.52 -9.71 -10.35
N SER A 155 16.08 -9.71 -11.57
CA SER A 155 17.37 -9.07 -11.89
C SER A 155 17.22 -7.61 -12.30
N SER A 156 16.06 -7.24 -12.84
CA SER A 156 15.79 -5.87 -13.26
C SER A 156 15.06 -5.03 -12.21
N VAL A 157 14.18 -5.65 -11.42
CA VAL A 157 13.33 -5.02 -10.40
C VAL A 157 13.80 -5.37 -8.99
N GLU A 158 14.64 -4.50 -8.41
CA GLU A 158 15.15 -4.68 -7.05
C GLU A 158 14.08 -4.46 -5.96
N ARG A 159 13.18 -3.51 -6.20
CA ARG A 159 12.01 -3.20 -5.36
C ARG A 159 10.86 -2.73 -6.23
N PHE A 160 9.63 -3.00 -5.81
CA PHE A 160 8.43 -2.39 -6.37
C PHE A 160 7.31 -2.38 -5.33
N ASP A 161 6.73 -1.23 -5.09
CA ASP A 161 5.62 -1.03 -4.14
C ASP A 161 4.78 0.17 -4.57
N ALA A 162 3.72 0.48 -3.81
CA ALA A 162 2.84 1.61 -4.09
C ALA A 162 3.56 2.98 -4.10
N GLY A 163 4.75 3.10 -3.50
CA GLY A 163 5.58 4.30 -3.58
C GLY A 163 6.38 4.35 -4.88
N LEU A 164 7.00 3.24 -5.27
CA LEU A 164 7.73 3.19 -6.54
C LEU A 164 6.81 3.27 -7.76
N THR A 165 5.57 2.77 -7.69
CA THR A 165 4.60 2.95 -8.78
C THR A 165 4.35 4.44 -9.06
N LYS A 166 4.28 5.28 -8.02
CA LYS A 166 4.15 6.75 -8.12
C LYS A 166 5.36 7.39 -8.78
N ILE A 167 6.55 7.06 -8.29
CA ILE A 167 7.82 7.60 -8.80
C ILE A 167 7.99 7.24 -10.29
N HIS A 168 7.74 5.98 -10.65
CA HIS A 168 7.87 5.53 -12.03
C HIS A 168 6.79 6.11 -12.95
N ALA A 169 5.53 6.21 -12.50
CA ALA A 169 4.46 6.86 -13.26
C ALA A 169 4.71 8.36 -13.51
N LEU A 170 5.35 9.05 -12.56
CA LEU A 170 5.74 10.45 -12.70
C LEU A 170 6.96 10.65 -13.59
N LEU A 171 7.87 9.69 -13.70
CA LEU A 171 8.95 9.76 -14.68
C LEU A 171 8.53 9.30 -16.08
N ASP A 172 7.56 8.41 -16.18
CA ASP A 172 7.08 7.88 -17.45
C ASP A 172 6.26 8.93 -18.21
N ILE A 173 6.59 9.12 -19.49
CA ILE A 173 5.91 10.07 -20.39
C ILE A 173 4.85 9.41 -21.27
N SER A 174 4.63 8.11 -21.12
CA SER A 174 3.73 7.31 -21.97
C SER A 174 2.34 7.09 -21.36
N GLY A 175 2.16 7.45 -20.08
CA GLY A 175 0.90 7.39 -19.34
C GLY A 175 0.76 6.14 -18.44
N SER A 176 1.87 5.62 -17.92
CA SER A 176 1.89 4.51 -16.96
C SER A 176 1.13 4.87 -15.68
N PRO A 177 0.21 4.02 -15.19
CA PRO A 177 -0.62 4.36 -14.05
C PRO A 177 0.14 4.24 -12.73
N ILE A 178 -0.21 5.09 -11.75
CA ILE A 178 0.09 4.89 -10.34
C ILE A 178 -0.70 3.67 -9.86
N TYR A 179 -0.08 2.49 -9.92
CA TYR A 179 -0.75 1.23 -9.60
C TYR A 179 -0.68 0.88 -8.10
N ASP A 180 -1.51 1.57 -7.31
CA ASP A 180 -1.67 1.34 -5.87
C ASP A 180 -2.86 0.40 -5.54
N SER A 181 -3.11 0.18 -4.25
CA SER A 181 -4.16 -0.76 -3.79
C SER A 181 -5.57 -0.37 -4.20
N ARG A 182 -5.89 0.93 -4.31
CA ARG A 182 -7.21 1.39 -4.73
C ARG A 182 -7.39 1.22 -6.22
N VAL A 183 -6.39 1.62 -7.00
CA VAL A 183 -6.41 1.41 -8.46
C VAL A 183 -6.53 -0.09 -8.79
N GLY A 184 -5.75 -0.94 -8.11
CA GLY A 184 -5.84 -2.40 -8.21
C GLY A 184 -7.22 -2.96 -7.86
N ALA A 185 -7.81 -2.52 -6.75
CA ALA A 185 -9.13 -2.96 -6.31
C ALA A 185 -10.22 -2.63 -7.34
N ALA A 186 -10.25 -1.39 -7.83
CA ALA A 186 -11.27 -0.94 -8.78
C ALA A 186 -11.21 -1.68 -10.12
N ILE A 187 -10.01 -1.85 -10.69
CA ILE A 187 -9.88 -2.59 -11.95
C ILE A 187 -10.15 -4.10 -11.77
N ALA A 188 -9.78 -4.67 -10.62
CA ALA A 188 -10.14 -6.05 -10.29
C ALA A 188 -11.66 -6.24 -10.22
N MET A 189 -12.38 -5.28 -9.65
CA MET A 189 -13.84 -5.30 -9.60
C MET A 189 -14.48 -5.21 -10.99
N LEU A 190 -14.01 -4.30 -11.83
CA LEU A 190 -14.46 -4.19 -13.22
C LEU A 190 -14.22 -5.48 -14.01
N TYR A 191 -13.04 -6.09 -13.84
CA TYR A 191 -12.74 -7.37 -14.48
C TYR A 191 -13.60 -8.51 -13.94
N SER A 192 -13.89 -8.53 -12.64
CA SER A 192 -14.84 -9.47 -12.04
C SER A 192 -16.24 -9.34 -12.67
N MET A 193 -16.75 -8.12 -12.83
CA MET A 193 -18.05 -7.87 -13.48
C MET A 193 -18.06 -8.33 -14.95
N PHE A 194 -16.98 -8.05 -15.70
CA PHE A 194 -16.81 -8.56 -17.06
C PHE A 194 -16.84 -10.09 -17.10
N ARG A 195 -16.10 -10.75 -16.20
CA ARG A 195 -16.00 -12.22 -16.15
C ARG A 195 -17.33 -12.91 -15.90
N GLN A 196 -18.26 -12.27 -15.18
CA GLN A 196 -19.61 -12.80 -14.99
C GLN A 196 -20.44 -12.82 -16.29
N GLN A 197 -20.10 -11.97 -17.25
CA GLN A 197 -20.76 -11.87 -18.56
C GLN A 197 -19.95 -12.57 -19.67
N TRP A 198 -18.73 -13.00 -19.37
CA TRP A 198 -17.82 -13.58 -20.34
C TRP A 198 -18.18 -15.02 -20.67
N VAL A 199 -18.46 -15.29 -21.95
CA VAL A 199 -18.83 -16.63 -22.44
C VAL A 199 -17.62 -17.53 -22.72
N GLY A 200 -16.40 -17.01 -22.65
CA GLY A 200 -15.20 -17.80 -22.89
C GLY A 200 -14.86 -18.73 -21.74
N VAL A 201 -14.42 -19.95 -22.07
CA VAL A 201 -14.03 -20.98 -21.09
C VAL A 201 -12.56 -20.84 -20.67
N GLY A 202 -12.26 -21.17 -19.42
CA GLY A 202 -10.90 -21.20 -18.89
C GLY A 202 -10.70 -20.39 -17.62
N LYS A 203 -9.50 -20.54 -17.03
CA LYS A 203 -9.08 -19.76 -15.87
C LYS A 203 -8.99 -18.27 -16.24
N PRO A 204 -9.34 -17.34 -15.34
CA PRO A 204 -9.19 -15.91 -15.60
C PRO A 204 -7.76 -15.57 -16.00
N LEU A 205 -7.62 -14.85 -17.12
CA LEU A 205 -6.32 -14.41 -17.63
C LEU A 205 -5.76 -13.21 -16.84
N LEU A 206 -6.63 -12.33 -16.36
CA LEU A 206 -6.24 -11.14 -15.59
C LEU A 206 -6.48 -11.38 -14.09
N ALA A 207 -5.55 -10.93 -13.25
CA ALA A 207 -5.61 -11.12 -11.82
C ALA A 207 -4.99 -9.91 -11.12
N PHE A 208 -5.61 -8.74 -11.32
CA PHE A 208 -5.13 -7.46 -10.83
C PHE A 208 -4.95 -7.49 -9.30
N PRO A 209 -3.69 -7.45 -8.80
CA PRO A 209 -3.45 -7.50 -7.37
C PRO A 209 -3.87 -6.19 -6.69
N SER A 210 -4.27 -6.29 -5.43
CA SER A 210 -4.62 -5.14 -4.58
C SER A 210 -4.10 -5.33 -3.15
N GLY A 211 -4.17 -4.28 -2.33
CA GLY A 211 -3.82 -4.34 -0.91
C GLY A 211 -5.05 -4.49 -0.03
N ALA A 212 -4.85 -5.00 1.18
CA ALA A 212 -5.91 -5.07 2.19
C ALA A 212 -6.39 -3.66 2.56
N ALA A 213 -7.71 -3.50 2.59
CA ALA A 213 -8.32 -2.25 3.02
C ALA A 213 -8.15 -2.01 4.52
N ARG A 214 -8.27 -0.75 4.95
CA ARG A 214 -8.35 -0.42 6.37
C ARG A 214 -9.81 -0.52 6.84
N GLY A 215 -9.99 -1.00 8.08
CA GLY A 215 -11.28 -0.97 8.77
C GLY A 215 -12.35 -1.78 8.04
N SER A 216 -13.55 -1.21 7.88
CA SER A 216 -14.71 -1.87 7.28
C SER A 216 -14.84 -1.70 5.76
N GLN A 217 -13.82 -1.12 5.10
CA GLN A 217 -13.82 -0.96 3.63
C GLN A 217 -13.61 -2.32 2.94
N ILE A 218 -14.15 -2.47 1.73
CA ILE A 218 -13.99 -3.69 0.94
C ILE A 218 -13.17 -3.38 -0.31
N ARG A 219 -12.01 -4.03 -0.47
CA ARG A 219 -11.11 -3.89 -1.65
C ARG A 219 -10.87 -5.17 -2.43
N ASN A 220 -11.44 -6.29 -1.98
CA ASN A 220 -11.36 -7.55 -2.71
C ASN A 220 -12.72 -7.86 -3.37
N PRO A 221 -12.81 -7.97 -4.70
CA PRO A 221 -14.05 -8.34 -5.37
C PRO A 221 -14.60 -9.71 -4.93
N GLY A 222 -13.75 -10.61 -4.39
CA GLY A 222 -14.18 -11.90 -3.84
C GLY A 222 -15.17 -11.81 -2.66
N ALA A 223 -15.33 -10.63 -2.06
CA ALA A 223 -16.34 -10.39 -1.02
C ALA A 223 -17.78 -10.27 -1.57
N PHE A 224 -17.94 -10.11 -2.89
CA PHE A 224 -19.23 -9.95 -3.55
C PHE A 224 -19.73 -11.28 -4.14
N LEU A 225 -21.05 -11.39 -4.29
CA LEU A 225 -21.69 -12.56 -4.89
C LEU A 225 -21.14 -12.79 -6.31
N ASN A 226 -20.66 -14.01 -6.59
CA ASN A 226 -19.99 -14.38 -7.84
C ASN A 226 -18.75 -13.52 -8.18
N GLY A 227 -18.16 -12.87 -7.17
CA GLY A 227 -16.97 -12.04 -7.32
C GLY A 227 -15.72 -12.87 -7.56
N LEU A 228 -14.85 -12.43 -8.46
CA LEU A 228 -13.54 -13.02 -8.69
C LEU A 228 -12.52 -12.41 -7.73
N ALA A 229 -12.01 -13.22 -6.79
CA ALA A 229 -11.02 -12.76 -5.82
C ALA A 229 -9.75 -12.21 -6.48
N ALA A 230 -9.28 -11.07 -5.98
CA ALA A 230 -8.03 -10.45 -6.40
C ALA A 230 -6.84 -10.95 -5.57
N PRO A 231 -5.67 -11.23 -6.17
CA PRO A 231 -4.45 -11.49 -5.42
C PRO A 231 -4.09 -10.32 -4.50
N GLN A 232 -3.42 -10.61 -3.38
CA GLN A 232 -2.88 -9.56 -2.51
C GLN A 232 -1.46 -9.19 -2.94
N PHE A 233 -1.09 -7.91 -2.84
CA PHE A 233 0.29 -7.47 -3.11
C PHE A 233 1.34 -8.19 -2.26
N SER A 234 1.00 -8.58 -1.04
CA SER A 234 1.89 -9.35 -0.15
C SER A 234 2.14 -10.79 -0.63
N ALA A 235 1.37 -11.27 -1.62
CA ALA A 235 1.45 -12.63 -2.15
C ALA A 235 2.15 -12.71 -3.51
N ILE A 236 2.59 -11.59 -4.07
CA ILE A 236 3.32 -11.51 -5.34
C ILE A 236 4.70 -10.90 -5.12
N ASP A 237 5.61 -11.14 -6.07
CA ASP A 237 6.91 -10.48 -6.07
C ASP A 237 6.85 -9.09 -6.72
N TYR A 238 7.94 -8.34 -6.58
CA TYR A 238 8.09 -6.98 -7.10
C TYR A 238 8.03 -6.90 -8.63
N ALA A 239 8.62 -7.88 -9.31
CA ALA A 239 8.63 -7.92 -10.76
C ALA A 239 7.21 -8.11 -11.31
N GLU A 240 6.43 -8.99 -10.69
CA GLU A 240 5.03 -9.22 -11.06
C GLU A 240 4.16 -7.98 -10.78
N TRP A 241 4.39 -7.26 -9.67
CA TRP A 241 3.72 -5.97 -9.44
C TRP A 241 4.03 -4.96 -10.57
N ALA A 242 5.30 -4.83 -10.96
CA ALA A 242 5.70 -3.96 -12.08
C ALA A 242 5.04 -4.38 -13.40
N ARG A 243 4.97 -5.69 -13.70
CA ARG A 243 4.28 -6.22 -14.87
C ARG A 243 2.78 -5.88 -14.86
N TRP A 244 2.12 -5.93 -13.71
CA TRP A 244 0.71 -5.52 -13.59
C TRP A 244 0.49 -4.04 -13.85
N GLN A 245 1.39 -3.16 -13.40
CA GLN A 245 1.34 -1.73 -13.75
C GLN A 245 1.39 -1.53 -15.27
N VAL A 246 2.32 -2.20 -15.96
CA VAL A 246 2.45 -2.12 -17.43
C VAL A 246 1.23 -2.68 -18.15
N ARG A 247 0.73 -3.86 -17.73
CA ARG A 247 -0.48 -4.47 -18.32
C ARG A 247 -1.70 -3.58 -18.17
N LEU A 248 -1.90 -2.97 -16.99
CA LEU A 248 -2.99 -2.01 -16.77
C LEU A 248 -2.82 -0.78 -17.66
N GLY A 249 -1.62 -0.21 -17.73
CA GLY A 249 -1.33 0.92 -18.60
C GLY A 249 -1.63 0.64 -20.07
N TRP A 250 -1.29 -0.55 -20.56
CA TRP A 250 -1.63 -0.97 -21.92
C TRP A 250 -3.14 -1.06 -22.17
N ILE A 251 -3.92 -1.56 -21.20
CA ILE A 251 -5.39 -1.62 -21.28
C ILE A 251 -5.98 -0.21 -21.31
N ILE A 252 -5.58 0.66 -20.38
CA ILE A 252 -6.07 2.04 -20.29
C ILE A 252 -5.76 2.79 -21.59
N ARG A 253 -4.52 2.69 -22.07
CA ARG A 253 -4.10 3.40 -23.28
C ARG A 253 -4.82 2.88 -24.53
N ASP A 254 -4.95 1.57 -24.70
CA ASP A 254 -5.68 1.01 -25.85
C ASP A 254 -7.16 1.41 -25.86
N LEU A 255 -7.80 1.49 -24.68
CA LEU A 255 -9.16 2.00 -24.53
C LEU A 255 -9.27 3.50 -24.86
N LEU A 256 -8.34 4.33 -24.39
CA LEU A 256 -8.33 5.77 -24.63
C LEU A 256 -7.91 6.16 -26.07
N GLU A 257 -7.17 5.30 -26.76
CA GLU A 257 -6.86 5.42 -28.19
C GLU A 257 -8.13 5.23 -29.06
N ARG A 258 -9.15 4.51 -28.55
CA ARG A 258 -10.42 4.23 -29.25
C ARG A 258 -11.55 5.18 -28.88
N THR A 259 -11.44 5.88 -27.76
CA THR A 259 -12.50 6.73 -27.19
C THR A 259 -12.09 8.19 -27.13
N LYS A 260 -13.09 9.09 -26.98
CA LYS A 260 -12.87 10.53 -26.72
C LYS A 260 -12.86 10.91 -25.24
N TRP A 261 -12.85 9.92 -24.33
CA TRP A 261 -12.95 10.18 -22.90
C TRP A 261 -11.77 11.01 -22.40
N PHE A 262 -12.05 11.89 -21.45
CA PHE A 262 -11.11 12.80 -20.84
C PHE A 262 -10.44 13.74 -21.85
N ALA A 263 -11.06 14.03 -23.00
CA ALA A 263 -10.46 14.88 -24.04
C ALA A 263 -9.99 16.25 -23.51
N GLU A 264 -10.70 16.80 -22.51
CA GLU A 264 -10.37 18.07 -21.87
C GLU A 264 -9.04 18.04 -21.09
N GLN A 265 -8.54 16.85 -20.74
CA GLN A 265 -7.25 16.67 -20.07
C GLN A 265 -6.07 16.82 -21.04
N GLY A 266 -6.33 16.85 -22.35
CA GLY A 266 -5.33 17.10 -23.38
C GLY A 266 -4.56 15.85 -23.80
N SER A 267 -3.29 15.75 -23.38
CA SER A 267 -2.37 14.73 -23.87
C SER A 267 -2.78 13.30 -23.48
N MET A 268 -2.36 12.28 -24.24
CA MET A 268 -2.67 10.88 -23.90
C MET A 268 -2.22 10.49 -22.47
N PRO A 269 -1.02 10.85 -21.99
CA PRO A 269 -0.63 10.59 -20.61
C PRO A 269 -1.53 11.26 -19.58
N ALA A 270 -1.97 12.50 -19.82
CA ALA A 270 -2.91 13.20 -18.93
C ALA A 270 -4.27 12.50 -18.88
N ARG A 271 -4.76 12.01 -20.03
CA ARG A 271 -5.97 11.19 -20.12
C ARG A 271 -5.83 9.86 -19.36
N CYS A 272 -4.68 9.20 -19.46
CA CYS A 272 -4.40 7.99 -18.68
C CYS A 272 -4.45 8.25 -17.17
N HIS A 273 -3.84 9.35 -16.69
CA HIS A 273 -3.88 9.70 -15.26
C HIS A 273 -5.28 10.11 -14.78
N ALA A 274 -6.11 10.71 -15.63
CA ALA A 274 -7.50 10.98 -15.32
C ALA A 274 -8.33 9.69 -15.16
N PHE A 275 -8.09 8.70 -16.03
CA PHE A 275 -8.68 7.37 -15.89
C PHE A 275 -8.24 6.69 -14.59
N GLU A 276 -6.93 6.71 -14.30
CA GLU A 276 -6.34 6.19 -13.07
C GLU A 276 -6.91 6.87 -11.81
N ALA A 277 -7.04 8.20 -11.81
CA ALA A 277 -7.64 8.95 -10.71
C ALA A 277 -9.10 8.56 -10.46
N SER A 278 -9.83 8.21 -11.51
CA SER A 278 -11.19 7.66 -11.38
C SER A 278 -11.17 6.28 -10.72
N LEU A 279 -10.26 5.39 -11.13
CA LEU A 279 -10.06 4.09 -10.46
C LEU A 279 -9.69 4.25 -8.99
N PHE A 280 -8.82 5.20 -8.68
CA PHE A 280 -8.40 5.50 -7.31
C PHE A 280 -9.58 5.91 -6.41
N MET A 281 -10.49 6.76 -6.90
CA MET A 281 -11.69 7.14 -6.16
C MET A 281 -12.66 5.96 -5.95
N LEU A 282 -12.86 5.14 -6.98
CA LEU A 282 -13.72 3.95 -6.91
C LEU A 282 -13.13 2.85 -6.02
N GLY A 283 -11.81 2.75 -5.98
CA GLY A 283 -11.07 1.75 -5.22
C GLY A 283 -11.03 1.98 -3.71
N TYR A 284 -11.52 3.14 -3.25
CA TYR A 284 -11.68 3.42 -1.81
C TYR A 284 -12.55 2.35 -1.13
N ASP A 285 -13.69 2.02 -1.74
CA ASP A 285 -14.61 0.98 -1.26
C ASP A 285 -15.44 0.42 -2.42
N LEU A 286 -15.27 -0.87 -2.71
CA LEU A 286 -15.91 -1.54 -3.84
C LEU A 286 -17.44 -1.65 -3.72
N ARG A 287 -18.03 -1.35 -2.55
CA ARG A 287 -19.49 -1.22 -2.43
C ARG A 287 -20.04 -0.08 -3.29
N CYS A 288 -19.20 0.86 -3.73
CA CYS A 288 -19.62 1.91 -4.66
C CYS A 288 -20.15 1.37 -6.00
N PHE A 289 -19.77 0.15 -6.40
CA PHE A 289 -20.27 -0.51 -7.61
C PHE A 289 -21.71 -1.05 -7.47
N GLY A 290 -22.30 -1.00 -6.26
CA GLY A 290 -23.66 -1.47 -6.02
C GLY A 290 -23.86 -2.98 -6.13
N ALA A 291 -22.78 -3.76 -6.11
CA ALA A 291 -22.84 -5.22 -6.11
C ALA A 291 -23.26 -5.78 -4.74
N THR A 292 -23.97 -6.91 -4.76
CA THR A 292 -24.43 -7.64 -3.56
C THR A 292 -23.28 -8.37 -2.88
N LEU A 293 -23.24 -8.37 -1.55
CA LEU A 293 -22.21 -9.10 -0.79
C LEU A 293 -22.51 -10.60 -0.79
N ALA A 294 -21.48 -11.44 -0.74
CA ALA A 294 -21.64 -12.89 -0.66
C ALA A 294 -22.33 -13.35 0.64
N THR A 295 -22.29 -12.52 1.69
CA THR A 295 -22.89 -12.77 3.00
C THR A 295 -24.29 -12.18 3.16
N ASP A 296 -24.83 -11.48 2.15
CA ASP A 296 -26.24 -11.05 2.19
C ASP A 296 -27.15 -12.29 2.10
N PRO A 297 -28.14 -12.46 2.99
CA PRO A 297 -28.97 -13.66 3.03
C PRO A 297 -29.80 -13.78 1.75
N ASN A 298 -29.46 -14.75 0.89
CA ASN A 298 -30.31 -15.17 -0.21
C ASN A 298 -31.34 -16.21 0.31
N PRO A 299 -32.67 -16.02 0.17
CA PRO A 299 -33.69 -16.90 0.74
C PRO A 299 -33.79 -18.31 0.13
N ALA A 300 -32.94 -18.66 -0.82
CA ALA A 300 -33.03 -19.91 -1.53
C ALA A 300 -31.63 -20.40 -1.90
N LEU A 301 -31.06 -21.30 -1.09
CA LEU A 301 -30.37 -22.54 -1.47
C LEU A 301 -29.65 -23.16 -0.25
N PRO A 302 -29.47 -24.49 -0.18
CA PRO A 302 -28.93 -25.16 0.99
C PRO A 302 -27.42 -24.94 1.13
N GLU A 303 -26.99 -24.85 2.39
CA GLU A 303 -25.60 -24.70 2.83
C GLU A 303 -24.67 -25.73 2.19
N ILE A 304 -23.72 -25.25 1.40
CA ILE A 304 -22.50 -26.00 1.07
C ILE A 304 -21.41 -25.42 1.97
N GLU A 305 -20.89 -26.24 2.90
CA GLU A 305 -19.72 -25.91 3.73
C GLU A 305 -18.51 -25.60 2.84
N VAL A 306 -18.31 -24.32 2.55
CA VAL A 306 -17.03 -23.80 2.12
C VAL A 306 -16.24 -23.48 3.38
N LYS A 307 -15.25 -24.33 3.71
CA LYS A 307 -14.23 -24.01 4.71
C LYS A 307 -13.30 -22.92 4.17
N THR A 308 -13.74 -21.67 4.24
CA THR A 308 -12.86 -20.51 4.15
C THR A 308 -12.13 -20.36 5.49
N ARG A 309 -10.85 -20.77 5.54
CA ARG A 309 -9.89 -20.18 6.49
C ARG A 309 -9.41 -18.85 5.90
N GLU A 310 -10.31 -17.89 5.78
CA GLU A 310 -9.94 -16.49 5.69
C GLU A 310 -10.13 -15.95 7.11
N SER A 311 -9.04 -15.52 7.75
CA SER A 311 -9.19 -14.72 8.96
C SER A 311 -9.86 -13.43 8.53
N ASP A 312 -11.16 -13.28 8.79
CA ASP A 312 -11.89 -12.02 8.64
C ASP A 312 -11.15 -10.93 9.44
N GLY A 313 -10.27 -10.22 8.74
CA GLY A 313 -9.32 -9.26 9.30
C GLY A 313 -9.99 -7.93 9.58
N ASN A 314 -11.03 -7.92 10.40
CA ASN A 314 -11.77 -6.69 10.74
C ASN A 314 -11.03 -5.79 11.75
N GLY A 315 -9.70 -5.92 11.94
CA GLY A 315 -8.96 -5.18 12.98
C GLY A 315 -7.45 -5.03 12.82
N TRP A 316 -6.83 -4.36 13.80
CA TRP A 316 -5.40 -4.06 13.88
C TRP A 316 -4.56 -5.19 14.50
N VAL A 317 -5.15 -6.37 14.67
CA VAL A 317 -4.51 -7.49 15.38
C VAL A 317 -3.23 -7.93 14.65
N PRO A 318 -2.06 -7.89 15.30
CA PRO A 318 -0.78 -8.21 14.66
C PRO A 318 -0.50 -9.72 14.71
N THR A 319 0.58 -10.13 14.02
CA THR A 319 1.23 -11.40 14.37
C THR A 319 2.03 -11.20 15.65
N GLY A 320 1.71 -11.94 16.72
CA GLY A 320 2.40 -11.81 18.00
C GLY A 320 3.88 -12.20 17.92
N HIS A 321 4.77 -11.36 18.48
CA HIS A 321 6.21 -11.59 18.51
C HIS A 321 6.89 -10.79 19.65
N PRO A 322 8.04 -11.23 20.17
CA PRO A 322 8.80 -10.53 21.20
C PRO A 322 9.69 -9.44 20.56
N PHE A 323 9.07 -8.33 20.11
CA PHE A 323 9.69 -7.27 19.30
C PHE A 323 11.15 -6.94 19.64
N SER A 324 11.44 -6.47 20.86
CA SER A 324 12.80 -6.07 21.24
C SER A 324 13.82 -7.21 21.22
N GLN A 325 13.39 -8.44 21.50
CA GLN A 325 14.29 -9.60 21.41
C GLN A 325 14.58 -9.94 19.95
N VAL A 326 13.56 -9.98 19.10
CA VAL A 326 13.71 -10.29 17.67
C VAL A 326 14.62 -9.27 16.97
N LEU A 327 14.57 -8.00 17.37
CA LEU A 327 15.51 -6.98 16.88
C LEU A 327 16.97 -7.29 17.23
N LYS A 328 17.24 -7.70 18.48
CA LYS A 328 18.59 -8.11 18.92
C LYS A 328 19.06 -9.37 18.21
N ASP A 329 18.16 -10.33 18.03
CA ASP A 329 18.43 -11.57 17.31
C ASP A 329 18.83 -11.26 15.86
N TYR A 330 18.10 -10.35 15.21
CA TYR A 330 18.40 -9.92 13.85
C TYR A 330 19.72 -9.17 13.73
N LEU A 331 20.02 -8.26 14.66
CA LEU A 331 21.32 -7.59 14.69
C LEU A 331 22.46 -8.60 14.87
N THR A 332 22.30 -9.58 15.75
CA THR A 332 23.26 -10.68 15.95
C THR A 332 23.46 -11.48 14.66
N PHE A 333 22.36 -11.87 14.01
CA PHE A 333 22.39 -12.53 12.70
C PHE A 333 23.15 -11.72 11.65
N ARG A 334 22.93 -10.40 11.60
CA ARG A 334 23.59 -9.48 10.68
C ARG A 334 25.09 -9.33 10.95
N HIS A 335 25.51 -9.30 12.21
CA HIS A 335 26.95 -9.35 12.56
C HIS A 335 27.61 -10.68 12.18
N GLY A 336 26.85 -11.77 12.14
CA GLY A 336 27.32 -13.09 11.70
C GLY A 336 27.70 -13.18 10.22
N GLY A 337 27.41 -12.15 9.41
CA GLY A 337 27.80 -12.09 7.99
C GLY A 337 27.02 -13.01 7.05
N ALA A 338 25.94 -13.65 7.54
CA ALA A 338 25.05 -14.45 6.72
C ALA A 338 24.33 -13.59 5.66
N LEU A 339 23.88 -14.23 4.57
CA LEU A 339 23.11 -13.56 3.53
C LEU A 339 21.86 -12.92 4.14
N ASP A 340 21.75 -11.60 4.03
CA ASP A 340 20.63 -10.84 4.59
C ASP A 340 19.33 -11.07 3.81
N SER A 341 18.59 -12.09 4.23
CA SER A 341 17.30 -12.42 3.65
C SER A 341 16.36 -12.98 4.72
N LYS A 342 15.06 -12.84 4.49
CA LYS A 342 14.03 -13.45 5.34
C LYS A 342 14.23 -14.96 5.47
N ALA A 343 14.57 -15.65 4.38
CA ALA A 343 14.76 -17.09 4.39
C ALA A 343 15.97 -17.50 5.27
N SER A 344 17.10 -16.80 5.11
CA SER A 344 18.30 -17.04 5.90
C SER A 344 18.10 -16.71 7.38
N PHE A 345 17.41 -15.61 7.69
CA PHE A 345 17.13 -15.24 9.08
C PHE A 345 16.17 -16.23 9.76
N VAL A 346 15.13 -16.70 9.05
CA VAL A 346 14.24 -17.76 9.56
C VAL A 346 15.02 -19.05 9.80
N ALA A 347 15.91 -19.44 8.89
CA ALA A 347 16.74 -20.62 9.09
C ALA A 347 17.68 -20.46 10.29
N TRP A 348 18.25 -19.26 10.50
CA TRP A 348 19.09 -18.94 11.64
C TRP A 348 18.31 -19.02 12.97
N LEU A 349 17.12 -18.42 13.04
CA LEU A 349 16.24 -18.50 14.22
C LEU A 349 15.86 -19.94 14.59
N MET A 350 15.67 -20.80 13.58
CA MET A 350 15.34 -22.21 13.79
C MET A 350 16.56 -23.03 14.27
N ALA A 351 17.77 -22.56 13.98
CA ALA A 351 19.03 -23.23 14.31
C ALA A 351 19.72 -22.65 15.55
N ASP A 352 19.21 -21.56 16.13
CA ASP A 352 19.86 -20.82 17.22
C ASP A 352 20.10 -21.73 18.43
N PRO A 353 21.37 -21.98 18.81
CA PRO A 353 21.73 -22.85 19.92
C PRO A 353 21.43 -22.25 21.30
N ASN A 354 21.01 -20.97 21.41
CA ASN A 354 20.72 -20.31 22.69
C ASN A 354 19.27 -20.48 23.17
N ASN A 355 18.43 -21.20 22.43
CA ASN A 355 17.03 -21.42 22.76
C ASN A 355 16.80 -22.92 23.04
N ASP A 356 16.49 -23.27 24.30
CA ASP A 356 16.29 -24.67 24.76
C ASP A 356 15.18 -25.43 23.98
N GLN A 357 14.35 -24.72 23.22
CA GLN A 357 13.45 -25.30 22.22
C GLN A 357 13.66 -24.64 20.85
N SER A 358 13.96 -25.46 19.85
CA SER A 358 14.02 -25.02 18.46
C SER A 358 12.69 -24.37 18.05
N LEU A 359 12.77 -23.12 17.56
CA LEU A 359 11.61 -22.39 17.09
C LEU A 359 10.95 -23.14 15.93
N LYS A 360 9.63 -23.36 16.02
CA LYS A 360 8.87 -23.87 14.88
C LYS A 360 8.93 -22.87 13.72
N ARG A 361 9.02 -23.37 12.49
CA ARG A 361 9.08 -22.53 11.27
C ARG A 361 7.98 -21.46 11.21
N ALA A 362 6.76 -21.80 11.60
CA ALA A 362 5.64 -20.85 11.61
C ALA A 362 5.87 -19.68 12.58
N THR A 363 6.43 -19.95 13.77
CA THR A 363 6.78 -18.92 14.76
C THR A 363 7.93 -18.05 14.27
N ALA A 364 8.98 -18.64 13.71
CA ALA A 364 10.11 -17.90 13.13
C ALA A 364 9.68 -17.00 11.96
N LEU A 365 8.76 -17.49 11.11
CA LEU A 365 8.14 -16.66 10.07
C LEU A 365 7.33 -15.51 10.67
N GLY A 366 6.60 -15.76 11.75
CA GLY A 366 5.82 -14.74 12.46
C GLY A 366 6.70 -13.65 13.09
N TYR A 367 7.89 -14.00 13.58
CA TYR A 367 8.86 -13.03 14.12
C TYR A 367 9.38 -12.05 13.06
N CYS A 368 9.31 -12.40 11.77
CA CYS A 368 9.66 -11.50 10.69
C CYS A 368 8.58 -10.45 10.36
N PHE A 369 7.41 -10.49 11.02
CA PHE A 369 6.32 -9.52 10.81
C PHE A 369 6.78 -8.05 10.85
N PRO A 370 7.48 -7.56 11.91
CA PRO A 370 7.95 -6.18 11.98
C PRO A 370 8.96 -5.82 10.88
N PHE A 371 9.55 -6.80 10.19
CA PHE A 371 10.62 -6.57 9.22
C PHE A 371 10.09 -6.46 7.79
N THR A 372 8.79 -6.67 7.63
CA THR A 372 8.11 -6.53 6.34
C THR A 372 8.07 -5.08 5.87
N ILE A 373 7.89 -4.88 4.57
CA ILE A 373 7.74 -3.55 3.95
C ILE A 373 6.50 -2.79 4.46
N GLN A 374 5.51 -3.52 4.99
CA GLN A 374 4.32 -2.93 5.59
C GLN A 374 4.56 -2.41 7.01
N GLU A 375 5.68 -2.77 7.65
CA GLU A 375 6.00 -2.40 9.03
C GLU A 375 7.26 -1.49 9.07
N PHE A 376 8.43 -2.00 9.45
CA PHE A 376 9.66 -1.20 9.59
C PHE A 376 10.68 -1.41 8.45
N ASP A 377 10.46 -2.38 7.55
CA ASP A 377 11.33 -2.67 6.40
C ASP A 377 12.82 -2.79 6.78
N LEU A 378 13.13 -3.80 7.60
CA LEU A 378 14.44 -3.91 8.26
C LEU A 378 15.47 -4.71 7.45
N PHE A 379 15.05 -5.54 6.51
CA PHE A 379 15.96 -6.29 5.65
C PHE A 379 16.75 -5.35 4.73
N GLY A 380 18.06 -5.54 4.63
CA GLY A 380 18.97 -4.74 3.80
C GLY A 380 19.38 -3.40 4.41
N ARG A 381 18.98 -3.10 5.66
CA ARG A 381 19.39 -1.87 6.37
C ARG A 381 20.89 -1.88 6.70
N PRO A 382 21.58 -0.72 6.66
CA PRO A 382 22.95 -0.59 7.16
C PRO A 382 23.06 -1.04 8.63
N LEU A 383 24.21 -1.61 9.01
CA LEU A 383 24.43 -2.07 10.40
C LEU A 383 24.28 -0.94 11.42
N GLU A 384 24.83 0.24 11.13
CA GLU A 384 24.73 1.42 12.00
C GLU A 384 23.27 1.85 12.23
N GLU A 385 22.41 1.76 11.21
CA GLU A 385 20.97 2.02 11.37
C GLU A 385 20.31 0.95 12.24
N LEU A 386 20.65 -0.32 12.04
CA LEU A 386 20.11 -1.41 12.85
C LEU A 386 20.52 -1.28 14.32
N GLU A 387 21.76 -0.92 14.62
CA GLU A 387 22.24 -0.67 15.98
C GLU A 387 21.42 0.42 16.68
N ARG A 388 21.14 1.53 15.98
CA ARG A 388 20.25 2.59 16.49
C ARG A 388 18.83 2.09 16.72
N ILE A 389 18.28 1.31 15.79
CA ILE A 389 16.94 0.72 15.93
C ILE A 389 16.87 -0.22 17.13
N VAL A 390 17.89 -1.06 17.34
CA VAL A 390 17.97 -1.98 18.49
C VAL A 390 18.16 -1.24 19.81
N ALA A 391 18.92 -0.14 19.83
CA ALA A 391 19.08 0.71 21.01
C ALA A 391 17.76 1.36 21.45
N GLY A 392 16.85 1.60 20.50
CA GLY A 392 15.50 2.09 20.78
C GLY A 392 15.43 3.59 21.08
N GLY A 393 14.39 4.00 21.80
CA GLY A 393 14.09 5.41 22.07
C GLY A 393 13.74 6.22 20.81
N LYS A 394 13.78 7.56 20.96
CA LYS A 394 13.46 8.51 19.88
C LYS A 394 14.39 8.32 18.67
N ASP A 395 15.69 8.15 18.92
CA ASP A 395 16.68 7.97 17.86
C ASP A 395 16.46 6.66 17.09
N GLY A 396 16.21 5.56 17.80
CA GLY A 396 15.86 4.29 17.19
C GLY A 396 14.57 4.35 16.37
N LEU A 397 13.57 5.13 16.81
CA LEU A 397 12.33 5.34 16.05
C LEU A 397 12.59 6.14 14.77
N CYS A 398 13.39 7.21 14.84
CA CYS A 398 13.85 7.96 13.68
C CYS A 398 14.54 7.04 12.66
N ALA A 399 15.48 6.21 13.12
CA ALA A 399 16.19 5.24 12.27
C ALA A 399 15.23 4.21 11.65
N ALA A 400 14.29 3.65 12.43
CA ALA A 400 13.31 2.68 11.94
C ALA A 400 12.40 3.28 10.85
N LEU A 401 12.04 4.55 10.99
CA LEU A 401 11.23 5.29 10.02
C LEU A 401 12.04 5.89 8.87
N ALA A 402 13.38 5.75 8.88
CA ALA A 402 14.30 6.37 7.93
C ALA A 402 14.13 7.90 7.84
N THR A 403 14.00 8.57 9.00
CA THR A 403 13.85 10.02 9.09
C THR A 403 14.88 10.61 10.06
N GLU A 404 15.38 11.81 9.80
CA GLU A 404 16.20 12.52 10.79
C GLU A 404 15.35 13.13 11.92
N THR A 405 14.18 13.65 11.57
CA THR A 405 13.23 14.27 12.50
C THR A 405 11.89 13.55 12.48
N LEU A 406 11.35 13.25 13.66
CA LEU A 406 10.01 12.68 13.77
C LEU A 406 8.94 13.70 13.37
N GLU A 407 8.30 13.43 12.25
CA GLU A 407 7.03 14.06 11.90
C GLU A 407 5.86 13.38 12.63
N PRO A 408 4.76 14.11 12.86
CA PRO A 408 3.53 13.50 13.37
C PRO A 408 3.13 12.25 12.58
N PHE A 409 2.74 11.21 13.31
CA PHE A 409 2.31 9.94 12.76
C PHE A 409 1.02 10.11 11.98
N SER A 410 1.10 9.79 10.69
CA SER A 410 0.01 9.91 9.74
C SER A 410 -0.46 8.50 9.38
N LEU A 411 -1.64 8.12 9.85
CA LEU A 411 -2.32 6.90 9.40
C LEU A 411 -2.67 7.01 7.90
N GLY A 412 -2.25 6.04 7.10
CA GLY A 412 -2.66 5.88 5.71
C GLY A 412 -4.01 5.19 5.55
N ASP A 413 -4.39 4.94 4.29
CA ASP A 413 -5.63 4.25 3.90
C ASP A 413 -5.43 2.72 3.72
N GLU A 414 -4.21 2.23 3.87
CA GLU A 414 -3.87 0.80 3.85
C GLU A 414 -3.60 0.29 5.27
N ARG A 415 -3.77 -1.03 5.47
CA ARG A 415 -3.42 -1.70 6.72
C ARG A 415 -1.90 -1.91 6.83
N VAL A 416 -1.17 -0.82 7.11
CA VAL A 416 0.29 -0.77 7.28
C VAL A 416 0.67 -0.07 8.58
N GLY A 417 1.89 -0.30 9.07
CA GLY A 417 2.40 0.25 10.32
C GLY A 417 1.63 -0.25 11.53
N VAL A 418 1.15 -1.50 11.50
CA VAL A 418 0.34 -2.10 12.55
C VAL A 418 1.05 -2.03 13.89
N CYS A 419 2.36 -2.21 13.93
CA CYS A 419 3.14 -2.13 15.17
C CYS A 419 2.98 -0.77 15.86
N LEU A 420 3.03 0.34 15.11
CA LEU A 420 2.88 1.70 15.66
C LEU A 420 1.42 2.03 15.97
N VAL A 421 0.47 1.51 15.18
CA VAL A 421 -0.95 1.64 15.48
C VAL A 421 -1.31 0.93 16.77
N ASP A 422 -0.73 -0.24 17.02
CA ASP A 422 -0.93 -0.98 18.27
C ASP A 422 -0.36 -0.20 19.47
N VAL A 423 0.75 0.54 19.31
CA VAL A 423 1.24 1.47 20.35
C VAL A 423 0.19 2.54 20.63
N LEU A 424 -0.37 3.19 19.59
CA LEU A 424 -1.39 4.22 19.74
C LEU A 424 -2.64 3.68 20.46
N ILE A 425 -3.18 2.54 20.01
CA ILE A 425 -4.34 1.88 20.62
C ILE A 425 -4.06 1.54 22.09
N THR A 426 -2.89 0.97 22.36
CA THR A 426 -2.48 0.57 23.71
C THR A 426 -2.36 1.77 24.63
N GLY A 427 -1.62 2.81 24.24
CA GLY A 427 -1.48 4.03 25.04
C GLY A 427 -2.82 4.69 25.33
N ASN A 428 -3.70 4.73 24.33
CA ASN A 428 -5.08 5.22 24.45
C ASN A 428 -5.95 4.39 25.40
N ALA A 429 -5.79 3.07 25.43
CA ALA A 429 -6.49 2.19 26.37
C ALA A 429 -5.99 2.42 27.80
N TYR A 430 -4.67 2.57 27.98
CA TYR A 430 -4.05 2.81 29.28
C TYR A 430 -4.39 4.19 29.87
N LEU A 431 -4.58 5.22 29.04
CA LEU A 431 -5.10 6.52 29.49
C LEU A 431 -6.55 6.47 29.97
N ARG A 432 -7.37 5.60 29.37
CA ARG A 432 -8.82 5.54 29.63
C ARG A 432 -9.20 4.64 30.80
N ALA A 433 -8.41 3.61 31.07
CA ALA A 433 -8.78 2.55 32.00
C ALA A 433 -7.62 2.07 32.86
N THR A 434 -7.93 1.77 34.12
CA THR A 434 -6.96 1.26 35.11
C THR A 434 -6.91 -0.26 35.14
N THR A 435 -7.98 -0.96 34.75
CA THR A 435 -8.03 -2.44 34.77
C THR A 435 -7.81 -3.03 33.37
N GLU A 436 -7.27 -4.26 33.31
CA GLU A 436 -7.07 -4.96 32.03
C GLU A 436 -8.41 -5.24 31.32
N LYS A 437 -9.46 -5.58 32.07
CA LYS A 437 -10.78 -5.88 31.51
C LYS A 437 -11.36 -4.68 30.77
N GLU A 438 -11.37 -3.50 31.40
CA GLU A 438 -11.88 -2.27 30.78
C GLU A 438 -11.08 -1.88 29.53
N ARG A 439 -9.76 -2.13 29.51
CA ARG A 439 -8.92 -1.90 28.33
C ARG A 439 -9.30 -2.83 27.18
N ILE A 440 -9.53 -4.11 27.46
CA ILE A 440 -10.00 -5.08 26.47
C ILE A 440 -11.37 -4.67 25.93
N ASP A 441 -12.29 -4.30 26.82
CA ASP A 441 -13.65 -3.88 26.47
C ASP A 441 -13.63 -2.63 25.57
N TYR A 442 -12.75 -1.66 25.85
CA TYR A 442 -12.52 -0.50 24.97
C TYR A 442 -12.01 -0.90 23.58
N ILE A 443 -11.00 -1.76 23.50
CA ILE A 443 -10.41 -2.19 22.21
C ILE A 443 -11.44 -2.95 21.37
N MET A 444 -12.23 -3.81 22.00
CA MET A 444 -13.27 -4.59 21.32
C MET A 444 -14.45 -3.72 20.88
N SER A 445 -14.95 -2.84 21.76
CA SER A 445 -16.06 -1.95 21.43
C SER A 445 -15.72 -0.94 20.33
N ALA A 446 -14.45 -0.53 20.23
CA ALA A 446 -13.94 0.28 19.13
C ALA A 446 -13.69 -0.52 17.83
N GLY A 447 -13.90 -1.84 17.83
CA GLY A 447 -13.72 -2.70 16.66
C GLY A 447 -12.26 -3.00 16.30
N TYR A 448 -11.29 -2.67 17.16
CA TYR A 448 -9.86 -2.90 16.85
C TYR A 448 -9.46 -4.37 16.92
N ALA A 449 -10.22 -5.19 17.65
CA ALA A 449 -10.03 -6.63 17.76
C ALA A 449 -11.37 -7.36 17.90
N GLY A 450 -11.51 -8.51 17.22
CA GLY A 450 -12.75 -9.31 17.25
C GLY A 450 -12.91 -10.22 18.47
N THR A 451 -11.85 -10.46 19.24
CA THR A 451 -11.89 -11.31 20.45
C THR A 451 -11.01 -10.75 21.56
N ALA A 452 -11.28 -11.15 22.81
CA ALA A 452 -10.45 -10.77 23.95
C ALA A 452 -8.99 -11.24 23.80
N ASN A 453 -8.75 -12.41 23.21
CA ASN A 453 -7.40 -12.91 22.96
C ASN A 453 -6.68 -12.04 21.93
N SER A 454 -7.36 -11.66 20.85
CA SER A 454 -6.84 -10.74 19.85
C SER A 454 -6.51 -9.36 20.44
N ALA A 455 -7.37 -8.85 21.33
CA ALA A 455 -7.13 -7.59 22.05
C ALA A 455 -5.90 -7.67 22.97
N ARG A 456 -5.70 -8.80 23.66
CA ARG A 456 -4.48 -9.03 24.47
C ARG A 456 -3.22 -9.08 23.61
N THR A 457 -3.25 -9.76 22.47
CA THR A 457 -2.12 -9.82 21.53
C THR A 457 -1.74 -8.43 21.04
N LEU A 458 -2.74 -7.63 20.64
CA LEU A 458 -2.57 -6.23 20.24
C LEU A 458 -1.91 -5.41 21.36
N MET A 459 -2.46 -5.45 22.57
CA MET A 459 -1.88 -4.73 23.72
C MET A 459 -0.48 -5.21 24.09
N ALA A 460 -0.20 -6.51 23.96
CA ALA A 460 1.13 -7.05 24.22
C ALA A 460 2.15 -6.50 23.23
N LEU A 461 1.81 -6.44 21.94
CA LEU A 461 2.70 -5.86 20.94
C LEU A 461 2.87 -4.36 21.15
N GLY A 462 1.77 -3.60 21.33
CA GLY A 462 1.81 -2.17 21.54
C GLY A 462 2.64 -1.77 22.76
N ARG A 463 2.58 -2.54 23.86
CA ARG A 463 3.47 -2.35 25.02
C ARG A 463 4.94 -2.57 24.68
N ASN A 464 5.27 -3.63 23.95
CA ASN A 464 6.65 -3.96 23.61
C ASN A 464 7.26 -2.91 22.68
N VAL A 465 6.57 -2.59 21.58
CA VAL A 465 7.03 -1.59 20.61
C VAL A 465 7.06 -0.19 21.24
N GLY A 466 6.02 0.15 22.00
CA GLY A 466 5.88 1.46 22.62
C GLY A 466 6.97 1.75 23.64
N LYS A 467 7.29 0.78 24.52
CA LYS A 467 8.41 0.89 25.45
C LYS A 467 9.75 0.93 24.74
N HIS A 468 9.95 0.07 23.74
CA HIS A 468 11.20 -0.01 22.98
C HIS A 468 11.59 1.35 22.39
N PHE A 469 10.62 2.07 21.80
CA PHE A 469 10.85 3.39 21.21
C PHE A 469 10.61 4.57 22.17
N GLY A 470 10.33 4.32 23.45
CA GLY A 470 10.09 5.37 24.45
C GLY A 470 8.78 6.15 24.24
N LEU A 471 7.84 5.61 23.48
CA LEU A 471 6.47 6.15 23.33
C LEU A 471 5.61 5.82 24.55
N LEU A 472 5.86 4.68 25.20
CA LEU A 472 5.20 4.31 26.45
C LEU A 472 6.25 4.15 27.55
N ASP A 473 5.90 4.50 28.78
CA ASP A 473 6.77 4.31 29.95
C ASP A 473 6.72 2.85 30.46
N GLU A 474 7.42 2.59 31.57
CA GLU A 474 7.46 1.27 32.21
C GLU A 474 6.09 0.80 32.71
N GLN A 475 5.19 1.72 33.02
CA GLN A 475 3.79 1.46 33.41
C GLN A 475 2.84 1.41 32.20
N HIS A 476 3.38 1.57 30.99
CA HIS A 476 2.70 1.60 29.70
C HIS A 476 1.82 2.83 29.47
N LEU A 477 2.04 3.90 30.23
CA LEU A 477 1.37 5.17 30.02
C LEU A 477 2.08 5.97 28.90
N PRO A 478 1.33 6.75 28.10
CA PRO A 478 1.90 7.64 27.10
C PRO A 478 2.93 8.63 27.65
N THR A 479 4.08 8.71 26.98
CA THR A 479 5.13 9.70 27.28
C THR A 479 4.88 11.03 26.54
N THR A 480 5.69 12.05 26.83
CA THR A 480 5.72 13.29 26.03
C THR A 480 5.99 13.01 24.55
N LEU A 481 6.84 12.02 24.25
CA LEU A 481 7.16 11.62 22.88
C LEU A 481 5.94 11.03 22.16
N PHE A 482 5.12 10.23 22.86
CA PHE A 482 3.85 9.75 22.32
C PHE A 482 2.91 10.91 21.99
N GLY A 483 2.78 11.88 22.89
CA GLY A 483 1.97 13.07 22.65
C GLY A 483 2.41 13.82 21.40
N GLN A 484 3.72 14.03 21.22
CA GLN A 484 4.28 14.69 20.03
C GLN A 484 4.08 13.87 18.76
N PHE A 485 4.30 12.56 18.82
CA PHE A 485 4.25 11.69 17.65
C PHE A 485 2.82 11.39 17.21
N PHE A 486 1.88 11.18 18.12
CA PHE A 486 0.48 10.83 17.80
C PHE A 486 -0.52 11.99 17.94
N CYS A 487 -0.06 13.23 18.18
CA CYS A 487 -0.86 14.41 18.58
C CYS A 487 -2.19 14.60 17.83
N GLU A 488 -2.25 14.26 16.54
CA GLU A 488 -3.41 14.48 15.66
C GLU A 488 -3.98 13.17 15.08
N CYS A 489 -3.50 12.03 15.58
CA CYS A 489 -3.83 10.74 15.00
C CYS A 489 -5.14 10.19 15.58
N LEU A 490 -6.24 10.43 14.88
CA LEU A 490 -7.52 9.78 15.16
C LEU A 490 -7.58 8.43 14.44
N LEU A 491 -7.74 7.35 15.22
CA LEU A 491 -8.10 6.04 14.70
C LEU A 491 -9.60 6.08 14.35
N ASP A 492 -9.93 6.68 13.21
CA ASP A 492 -11.29 6.66 12.67
C ASP A 492 -11.82 5.21 12.63
N ALA A 493 -13.07 5.04 13.10
CA ALA A 493 -13.87 3.83 13.00
C ALA A 493 -14.68 3.80 11.69
#